data_AF-A0A6M3K7T5-F1
#
_entry.id   AF-A0A6M3K7T5-F1
#
_cell.length_a   1.000
_cell.length_b   1.000
_cell.length_c   1.000
_cell.angle_alpha   90.00
_cell.angle_beta   90.00
_cell.angle_gamma   90.00
#
_symmetry.space_group_name_H-M   'P 1'
#
loop_
_entity.id
_entity.type
_entity.pdbx_description
1 polymer ?
#
loop_
_entity_poly.entity_id
_entity_poly.type
_entity_poly.pdbx_seq_one_letter_code
_entity_poly.pdbx_strand_id
1 'polypeptide(L)'
;MEFSVIERLGLLSVLPKEGTFLTLKLVRQLREALSFDEQELESLGFRQEGERVFWNVSNEKPKDVEIGGAMSDLITKTLKELDKTEKLTEELFGLYEKFVENNNN
;
A
#
# COMPACT_ATOMS: atom_id res chain seq x y z
N MET A 1 -5.17 -1.99 10.25
CA MET A 1 -5.17 -3.20 9.39
C MET A 1 -3.73 -3.61 9.17
N GLU A 2 -3.43 -4.90 9.21
CA GLU A 2 -2.06 -5.39 9.00
C GLU A 2 -1.72 -5.51 7.52
N PHE A 3 -0.53 -5.03 7.16
CA PHE A 3 -0.01 -5.08 5.79
C PHE A 3 1.40 -5.69 5.73
N SER A 4 1.59 -6.56 4.75
CA SER A 4 2.91 -7.08 4.34
C SER A 4 3.75 -5.99 3.66
N VAL A 5 5.03 -6.25 3.43
CA VAL A 5 5.93 -5.35 2.69
C VAL A 5 5.40 -5.11 1.28
N ILE A 6 5.00 -6.18 0.57
CA ILE A 6 4.48 -6.04 -0.79
C ILE A 6 3.17 -5.25 -0.83
N GLU A 7 2.28 -5.46 0.14
CA GLU A 7 1.03 -4.71 0.25
C GLU A 7 1.27 -3.23 0.57
N ARG A 8 2.25 -2.90 1.41
CA ARG A 8 2.63 -1.50 1.69
C ARG A 8 3.18 -0.82 0.44
N LEU A 9 4.04 -1.50 -0.30
CA LEU A 9 4.57 -1.00 -1.58
C LEU A 9 3.45 -0.84 -2.62
N GLY A 10 2.54 -1.81 -2.70
CA GLY A 10 1.33 -1.75 -3.53
C GLY A 10 0.46 -0.54 -3.17
N LEU A 11 0.18 -0.33 -1.88
CA LEU A 11 -0.58 0.84 -1.41
C LEU A 11 0.08 2.15 -1.82
N LEU A 12 1.40 2.27 -1.61
CA LEU A 12 2.17 3.46 -1.99
C LEU A 12 2.08 3.77 -3.49
N SER A 13 1.92 2.74 -4.33
CA SER A 13 1.78 2.86 -5.79
C SER A 13 0.39 3.34 -6.24
N VAL A 14 -0.66 3.00 -5.49
CA VAL A 14 -2.06 3.38 -5.80
C VAL A 14 -2.51 4.68 -5.11
N LEU A 15 -1.69 5.23 -4.22
CA LEU A 15 -1.99 6.54 -3.62
C LEU A 15 -2.06 7.63 -4.70
N PRO A 16 -3.07 8.51 -4.65
CA PRO A 16 -3.28 9.54 -5.66
C PRO A 16 -2.14 10.55 -5.63
N LYS A 17 -1.74 11.01 -6.82
CA LYS A 17 -0.67 12.00 -7.02
C LYS A 17 -1.19 13.43 -7.12
N GLU A 18 -2.50 13.60 -7.26
CA GLU A 18 -3.20 14.88 -7.40
C GLU A 18 -4.51 14.87 -6.61
N GLY A 19 -5.03 16.07 -6.31
CA GLY A 19 -6.27 16.24 -5.56
C GLY A 19 -6.31 17.58 -4.81
N THR A 20 -7.27 17.71 -3.91
CA THR A 20 -7.36 18.90 -3.03
C THR A 20 -6.22 18.93 -2.01
N PHE A 21 -5.94 20.09 -1.43
CA PHE A 21 -4.96 20.21 -0.34
C PHE A 21 -5.24 19.23 0.81
N LEU A 22 -6.52 19.08 1.19
CA LEU A 22 -6.93 18.15 2.24
C LEU A 22 -6.62 16.69 1.84
N THR A 23 -6.94 16.30 0.61
CA THR A 23 -6.62 14.97 0.08
C THR A 23 -5.12 14.71 0.11
N LEU A 24 -4.31 15.65 -0.40
CA LEU A 24 -2.85 15.50 -0.44
C LEU A 24 -2.24 15.47 0.96
N LYS A 25 -2.84 16.17 1.93
CA LYS A 25 -2.42 16.08 3.35
C LYS A 25 -2.65 14.69 3.92
N LEU A 26 -3.83 14.09 3.70
CA LEU A 26 -4.13 12.73 4.15
C LEU A 26 -3.24 11.69 3.46
N VAL A 27 -3.00 11.86 2.15
CA VAL A 27 -2.08 11.01 1.37
C VAL A 27 -0.67 11.06 1.95
N ARG A 28 -0.18 12.24 2.32
CA ARG A 28 1.13 12.39 2.94
C ARG A 28 1.22 11.65 4.27
N GLN A 29 0.21 11.80 5.14
CA GLN A 29 0.17 11.10 6.43
C GLN A 29 0.16 9.58 6.25
N LEU A 30 -0.67 9.07 5.34
CA LEU A 30 -0.72 7.64 5.06
C LEU A 30 0.59 7.13 4.43
N ARG A 31 1.22 7.91 3.57
CA ARG A 31 2.54 7.58 3.00
C ARG A 31 3.61 7.45 4.09
N GLU A 32 3.62 8.36 5.05
CA GLU A 32 4.53 8.30 6.20
C GLU A 32 4.24 7.06 7.07
N ALA A 33 2.97 6.73 7.33
CA ALA A 33 2.58 5.56 8.10
C ALA A 33 2.93 4.22 7.41
N LEU A 34 2.83 4.17 6.08
CA LEU A 34 3.21 3.00 5.27
C LEU A 34 4.73 2.87 5.10
N SER A 35 5.49 3.94 5.33
CA SER A 35 6.95 3.95 5.18
C SER A 35 7.64 3.03 6.18
N PHE A 36 8.87 2.63 5.84
CA PHE A 36 9.73 1.77 6.64
C PHE A 36 10.61 2.64 7.54
N ASP A 37 10.66 2.31 8.83
CA ASP A 37 11.60 2.95 9.76
C ASP A 37 13.01 2.34 9.67
N GLU A 38 13.98 2.94 10.38
CA GLU A 38 15.39 2.51 10.33
C GLU A 38 15.58 1.04 10.75
N GLN A 39 14.85 0.59 11.77
CA GLN A 39 14.94 -0.80 12.25
C GLN A 39 14.35 -1.77 11.22
N GLU A 40 13.22 -1.40 10.59
CA GLU A 40 12.63 -2.17 9.50
C GLU A 40 13.59 -2.25 8.31
N LEU A 41 14.22 -1.15 7.92
CA LEU A 41 15.15 -1.09 6.78
C LEU A 41 16.38 -1.98 7.02
N GLU A 42 16.97 -1.94 8.21
CA GLU A 42 18.09 -2.81 8.59
C GLU A 42 17.68 -4.28 8.61
N SER A 43 16.54 -4.61 9.22
CA SER A 43 16.04 -5.99 9.34
C SER A 43 15.67 -6.59 7.98
N LEU A 44 15.02 -5.81 7.12
CA LEU A 44 14.59 -6.25 5.79
C LEU A 44 15.75 -6.31 4.81
N GLY A 45 16.83 -5.56 5.05
CA GLY A 45 18.04 -5.60 4.22
C GLY A 45 17.73 -5.26 2.75
N PHE A 46 16.95 -4.19 2.53
CA PHE A 46 16.56 -3.78 1.19
C PHE A 46 17.79 -3.56 0.31
N ARG A 47 17.79 -4.20 -0.87
CA ARG A 47 18.80 -3.99 -1.91
C ARG A 47 18.13 -3.82 -3.26
N GLN A 48 18.68 -2.94 -4.09
CA GLN A 48 18.20 -2.72 -5.44
C GLN A 48 19.23 -3.29 -6.43
N GLU A 49 18.76 -4.13 -7.35
CA GLU A 49 19.56 -4.65 -8.46
C GLU A 49 18.85 -4.27 -9.77
N GLY A 50 19.34 -3.20 -10.42
CA GLY A 50 18.67 -2.61 -11.58
C GLY A 50 17.31 -2.02 -11.20
N GLU A 51 16.24 -2.48 -11.86
CA GLU A 51 14.86 -2.04 -11.61
C GLU A 51 14.16 -2.85 -10.50
N ARG A 52 14.81 -3.89 -9.96
CA ARG A 52 14.20 -4.77 -8.96
C ARG A 52 14.69 -4.46 -7.56
N VAL A 53 13.77 -4.48 -6.61
CA VAL A 53 14.04 -4.34 -5.18
C VAL A 53 13.88 -5.71 -4.52
N PHE A 54 14.84 -6.08 -3.70
CA PHE A 54 14.86 -7.33 -2.94
C PHE A 54 14.93 -7.02 -1.45
N TRP A 55 14.27 -7.85 -0.65
CA TRP A 55 14.34 -7.82 0.81
C TRP A 55 14.35 -9.25 1.36
N ASN A 56 14.69 -9.40 2.63
CA ASN A 56 14.64 -10.67 3.33
C ASN A 56 13.21 -10.97 3.80
N VAL A 57 12.48 -11.78 3.05
CA VAL A 57 11.11 -12.21 3.36
C VAL A 57 11.02 -12.95 4.70
N SER A 58 12.08 -13.65 5.14
CA SER A 58 12.06 -14.33 6.45
C SER A 58 12.08 -13.37 7.64
N ASN A 59 12.51 -12.13 7.43
CA ASN A 59 12.52 -11.08 8.45
C ASN A 59 11.28 -10.18 8.37
N GLU A 60 10.37 -10.48 7.44
CA GLU A 60 9.15 -9.69 7.22
C GLU A 60 8.18 -9.87 8.39
N LYS A 61 7.63 -8.74 8.84
CA LYS A 61 6.58 -8.69 9.85
C LYS A 61 5.46 -7.80 9.33
N PRO A 62 4.20 -8.25 9.35
CA PRO A 62 3.08 -7.38 9.03
C PRO A 62 3.09 -6.14 9.93
N LYS A 63 2.81 -4.98 9.35
CA LYS A 63 2.70 -3.71 10.07
C LYS A 63 1.24 -3.31 10.16
N ASP A 64 0.76 -3.08 11.37
CA ASP A 64 -0.56 -2.48 11.56
C ASP A 64 -0.51 -1.00 11.16
N VAL A 65 -1.40 -0.62 10.24
CA VAL A 65 -1.54 0.75 9.76
C VAL A 65 -2.99 1.16 9.88
N GLU A 66 -3.22 2.31 10.50
CA GLU A 66 -4.53 2.94 10.58
C GLU A 66 -4.85 3.65 9.26
N ILE A 67 -5.98 3.30 8.64
CA ILE A 67 -6.45 3.91 7.41
C ILE A 67 -7.83 4.49 7.68
N GLY A 68 -7.92 5.82 7.72
CA GLY A 68 -9.19 6.52 7.91
C GLY A 68 -10.15 6.31 6.74
N GLY A 69 -11.46 6.43 7.02
CA GLY A 69 -12.53 6.15 6.05
C GLY A 69 -12.37 6.85 4.69
N ALA A 70 -12.03 8.14 4.69
CA ALA A 70 -11.81 8.88 3.45
C ALA A 70 -10.68 8.31 2.58
N MET A 71 -9.61 7.79 3.18
CA MET A 71 -8.53 7.14 2.44
C MET A 71 -8.92 5.72 2.03
N SER A 72 -9.66 5.00 2.87
CA SER A 72 -10.18 3.66 2.54
C SER A 72 -11.10 3.70 1.31
N ASP A 73 -12.04 4.66 1.27
CA ASP A 73 -12.95 4.87 0.14
C ASP A 73 -12.18 5.20 -1.14
N LEU A 74 -11.15 6.04 -1.02
CA LEU A 74 -10.33 6.45 -2.15
C LEU A 74 -9.49 5.28 -2.68
N ILE A 75 -8.86 4.48 -1.81
CA ILE A 75 -8.12 3.27 -2.20
C ILE A 75 -9.05 2.27 -2.89
N THR A 76 -10.23 2.03 -2.30
CA THR A 76 -11.26 1.14 -2.85
C THR A 76 -11.67 1.58 -4.24
N LYS A 77 -11.92 2.88 -4.45
CA LYS A 77 -12.26 3.44 -5.75
C LYS A 77 -11.14 3.24 -6.77
N THR A 78 -9.88 3.48 -6.38
CA THR A 78 -8.72 3.29 -7.27
C THR A 78 -8.57 1.83 -7.67
N LEU A 79 -8.66 0.89 -6.74
CA LEU A 79 -8.56 -0.55 -7.00
C LEU A 79 -9.67 -1.04 -7.95
N LYS A 80 -10.91 -0.60 -7.74
CA LYS A 80 -12.04 -0.90 -8.63
C LYS A 80 -11.85 -0.35 -10.04
N GLU A 81 -11.25 0.84 -10.18
CA GLU A 81 -10.95 1.39 -11.51
C GLU A 81 -9.82 0.63 -12.21
N LEU A 82 -8.81 0.18 -11.47
CA LEU A 82 -7.74 -0.67 -12.02
C LEU A 82 -8.28 -2.02 -12.50
N ASP A 83 -9.14 -2.67 -11.72
CA ASP A 83 -9.82 -3.91 -12.12
C ASP A 83 -10.67 -3.70 -13.37
N LYS A 84 -11.55 -2.70 -13.36
CA LYS A 84 -12.41 -2.34 -14.49
C LYS A 84 -11.63 -2.04 -15.78
N THR A 85 -10.40 -1.53 -15.66
CA THR A 85 -9.54 -1.19 -16.80
C THR A 85 -8.51 -2.27 -17.12
N GLU A 86 -8.61 -3.46 -16.52
CA GLU A 86 -7.69 -4.60 -16.70
C GLU A 86 -6.22 -4.26 -16.37
N LYS A 87 -6.01 -3.34 -15.42
CA LYS A 87 -4.70 -2.88 -14.94
C LYS A 87 -4.39 -3.29 -13.50
N LEU A 88 -5.24 -4.12 -12.89
CA LEU A 88 -4.97 -4.68 -11.57
C LEU A 88 -3.81 -5.69 -11.68
N THR A 89 -2.70 -5.41 -11.01
CA THR A 89 -1.53 -6.28 -11.04
C THR A 89 -1.57 -7.30 -9.90
N GLU A 90 -0.75 -8.36 -10.00
CA GLU A 90 -0.66 -9.40 -8.98
C GLU A 90 -0.27 -8.82 -7.60
N GLU A 91 0.61 -7.81 -7.58
CA GLU A 91 1.03 -7.12 -6.35
C GLU A 91 -0.12 -6.35 -5.66
N LEU A 92 -1.18 -6.03 -6.40
CA LEU A 92 -2.37 -5.34 -5.89
C LEU A 92 -3.50 -6.30 -5.53
N PHE A 93 -3.38 -7.60 -5.83
CA PHE A 93 -4.45 -8.57 -5.64
C PHE A 93 -4.85 -8.70 -4.17
N GLY A 94 -3.88 -8.89 -3.26
CA GLY A 94 -4.17 -8.96 -1.81
C GLY A 94 -4.79 -7.67 -1.26
N LEU A 95 -4.45 -6.51 -1.83
CA LEU A 95 -5.08 -5.24 -1.47
C LEU A 95 -6.52 -5.18 -1.98
N TYR A 96 -6.79 -5.69 -3.19
CA TYR A 96 -8.15 -5.78 -3.71
C TYR A 96 -9.03 -6.64 -2.80
N GLU A 97 -8.55 -7.82 -2.38
CA GLU A 97 -9.29 -8.66 -1.43
C GLU A 97 -9.56 -7.93 -0.11
N LYS A 98 -8.55 -7.23 0.44
CA LYS A 98 -8.68 -6.49 1.71
C LYS A 98 -9.66 -5.31 1.66
N PHE A 99 -9.66 -4.53 0.58
CA PHE A 99 -10.45 -3.30 0.50
C PHE A 99 -11.80 -3.46 -0.21
N VAL A 100 -11.91 -4.41 -1.14
CA VAL A 100 -13.09 -4.55 -2.01
C VAL A 100 -13.92 -5.77 -1.63
N GLU A 101 -13.32 -6.94 -1.49
CA GLU A 101 -14.06 -8.19 -1.23
C GLU A 101 -14.40 -8.36 0.26
N ASN A 102 -13.44 -8.12 1.16
CA ASN A 102 -13.63 -8.30 2.60
C ASN A 102 -14.51 -7.22 3.26
N ASN A 103 -14.80 -6.12 2.56
CA ASN A 103 -15.70 -5.05 3.02
C ASN A 103 -17.17 -5.26 2.60
N ASN A 104 -17.52 -6.38 1.95
CA ASN A 104 -18.89 -6.71 1.53
C ASN A 104 -19.69 -7.54 2.56
N ASN A 105 -19.37 -7.45 3.86
CA ASN A 105 -20.16 -8.05 4.95
C ASN A 105 -20.86 -6.99 5.81
#